data_AF-A0A0F8C9M3-F1
#
_entry.id   AF-A0A0F8C9M3-F1
#
_cell.length_a   1.000
_cell.length_b   1.000
_cell.length_c   1.000
_cell.angle_alpha   90.00
_cell.angle_beta   90.00
_cell.angle_gamma   90.00
#
_symmetry.space_group_name_H-M   'P 1'
#
loop_
_entity.id
_entity.type
_entity.pdbx_description
1 polymer ?
#
loop_
_entity_poly.entity_id
_entity_poly.type
_entity_poly.pdbx_seq_one_letter_code
_entity_poly.pdbx_strand_id
1 'polypeptide(L)'
;MTKEVLIHQIIDVLSRAGFALSDRCNIRPRSFDVAARKYDTLLLCKVLFNIDGLNEETAREMKYLAEYLGGSAIVVGAKTRDQMLEDSVVYMRYDILALSVQTLHDYFVENIPPLVSAAPGGLYVAIEGDLLRKSRTDQSMSLGTLASMVGVSRRTISKYEEEGMDASIDVVLQLEDIFGIELARPIDILKSCGSRKPRKKAEPEKEEPQVKHNVLLPEDLILNTISMLGYDVLPTAQAPFKAISRDKSSVILTGVSEFNTTVIKRAHLMSSISCITETQSVFIINGHSKLKSVENTVLIEKKELDKISDSQELLEFIEERKEPQSDG
;
A
#
# COMPACT_ATOMS: atom_id res chain seq x y z
N MET A 1 16.16 -7.54 -18.42
CA MET A 1 14.72 -7.19 -18.28
C MET A 1 14.62 -5.70 -17.95
N THR A 2 13.80 -4.94 -18.66
CA THR A 2 13.59 -3.51 -18.40
C THR A 2 12.43 -3.30 -17.42
N LYS A 3 12.37 -2.14 -16.76
CA LYS A 3 11.26 -1.81 -15.84
C LYS A 3 9.90 -1.86 -16.55
N GLU A 4 9.84 -1.53 -17.83
CA GLU A 4 8.59 -1.56 -18.61
C GLU A 4 8.06 -2.99 -18.81
N VAL A 5 8.94 -3.93 -19.14
CA VAL A 5 8.58 -5.36 -19.23
C VAL A 5 8.04 -5.86 -17.89
N LEU A 6 8.67 -5.47 -16.79
CA LEU A 6 8.23 -5.83 -15.45
C LEU A 6 6.82 -5.31 -15.15
N ILE A 7 6.53 -4.06 -15.50
CA ILE A 7 5.18 -3.47 -15.34
C ILE A 7 4.15 -4.25 -16.16
N HIS A 8 4.47 -4.62 -17.41
CA HIS A 8 3.56 -5.38 -18.26
C HIS A 8 3.22 -6.73 -17.64
N GLN A 9 4.23 -7.48 -17.17
CA GLN A 9 4.02 -8.77 -16.53
C GLN A 9 3.12 -8.65 -15.28
N ILE A 10 3.31 -7.60 -14.48
CA ILE A 10 2.49 -7.36 -13.28
C ILE A 10 1.04 -7.07 -13.66
N ILE A 11 0.82 -6.22 -14.68
CA ILE A 11 -0.50 -5.92 -15.21
C ILE A 11 -1.18 -7.19 -15.73
N ASP A 12 -0.46 -8.03 -16.45
CA ASP A 12 -0.99 -9.29 -16.98
C ASP A 12 -1.39 -10.25 -15.83
N VAL A 13 -0.55 -10.36 -14.79
CA VAL A 13 -0.85 -11.17 -13.60
C VAL A 13 -2.11 -10.66 -12.88
N LEU A 14 -2.19 -9.36 -12.60
CA LEU A 14 -3.34 -8.78 -11.90
C LEU A 14 -4.62 -8.87 -12.74
N SER A 15 -4.51 -8.67 -14.06
CA SER A 15 -5.64 -8.82 -14.98
C SER A 15 -6.15 -10.26 -15.03
N ARG A 16 -5.25 -11.25 -15.12
CA ARG A 16 -5.60 -12.68 -15.04
C ARG A 16 -6.25 -13.06 -13.71
N ALA A 17 -5.83 -12.42 -12.62
CA ALA A 17 -6.44 -12.58 -11.31
C ALA A 17 -7.80 -11.88 -11.19
N GLY A 18 -8.25 -11.13 -12.19
CA GLY A 18 -9.56 -10.46 -12.22
C GLY A 18 -9.58 -9.08 -11.56
N PHE A 19 -8.43 -8.42 -11.41
CA PHE A 19 -8.39 -7.03 -10.95
C PHE A 19 -8.74 -6.07 -12.09
N ALA A 20 -9.53 -5.04 -11.76
CA ALA A 20 -9.61 -3.82 -12.53
C ALA A 20 -8.35 -2.97 -12.23
N LEU A 21 -7.73 -2.40 -13.25
CA LEU A 21 -6.46 -1.70 -13.15
C LEU A 21 -6.61 -0.24 -13.56
N SER A 22 -5.90 0.65 -12.86
CA SER A 22 -5.81 2.05 -13.25
C SER A 22 -4.83 2.21 -14.42
N ASP A 23 -4.89 3.37 -15.05
CA ASP A 23 -3.82 3.82 -15.92
C ASP A 23 -2.49 3.89 -15.16
N ARG A 24 -1.41 3.72 -15.91
CA ARG A 24 -0.06 3.76 -15.36
C ARG A 24 0.29 5.17 -14.94
N CYS A 25 0.75 5.33 -13.70
CA CYS A 25 1.30 6.57 -13.19
C CYS A 25 2.62 6.91 -13.90
N ASN A 26 2.52 7.68 -14.98
CA ASN A 26 3.66 8.14 -15.79
C ASN A 26 4.16 9.53 -15.39
N ILE A 27 3.46 10.22 -14.48
CA ILE A 27 3.85 11.53 -13.94
C ILE A 27 4.84 11.34 -12.79
N ARG A 28 5.91 12.15 -12.76
CA ARG A 28 6.93 12.13 -11.71
C ARG A 28 6.83 13.37 -10.83
N PRO A 29 7.17 13.28 -9.53
CA PRO A 29 7.45 12.06 -8.75
C PRO A 29 6.21 11.13 -8.63
N ARG A 30 6.44 9.84 -8.32
CA ARG A 30 5.39 8.80 -8.24
C ARG A 30 5.54 7.97 -6.98
N SER A 31 4.50 7.84 -6.15
CA SER A 31 4.47 6.96 -4.98
C SER A 31 4.20 5.51 -5.39
N PHE A 32 3.20 5.28 -6.23
CA PHE A 32 2.89 3.97 -6.84
C PHE A 32 2.90 4.06 -8.38
N ASP A 33 2.99 2.91 -9.06
CA ASP A 33 2.97 2.85 -10.53
C ASP A 33 1.59 2.45 -11.07
N VAL A 34 0.83 1.60 -10.35
CA VAL A 34 -0.51 1.12 -10.74
C VAL A 34 -1.37 0.93 -9.49
N ALA A 35 -2.65 1.31 -9.56
CA ALA A 35 -3.67 0.91 -8.60
C ALA A 35 -4.52 -0.22 -9.18
N ALA A 36 -4.93 -1.18 -8.35
CA ALA A 36 -5.71 -2.33 -8.78
C ALA A 36 -6.82 -2.63 -7.77
N ARG A 37 -8.05 -2.90 -8.22
CA ARG A 37 -9.16 -3.27 -7.34
C ARG A 37 -9.82 -4.58 -7.80
N LYS A 38 -10.15 -5.43 -6.83
CA LYS A 38 -10.96 -6.64 -7.02
C LYS A 38 -11.87 -6.78 -5.79
N TYR A 39 -13.18 -6.60 -5.99
CA TYR A 39 -14.15 -6.53 -4.89
C TYR A 39 -13.68 -5.50 -3.84
N ASP A 40 -13.60 -5.89 -2.57
CA ASP A 40 -13.14 -5.03 -1.47
C ASP A 40 -11.62 -4.89 -1.37
N THR A 41 -10.86 -5.62 -2.21
CA THR A 41 -9.39 -5.57 -2.18
C THR A 41 -8.88 -4.46 -3.09
N LEU A 42 -8.29 -3.42 -2.50
CA LEU A 42 -7.57 -2.37 -3.21
C LEU A 42 -6.05 -2.54 -3.02
N LEU A 43 -5.29 -2.51 -4.11
CA LEU A 43 -3.83 -2.62 -4.12
C LEU A 43 -3.20 -1.38 -4.75
N LEU A 44 -2.23 -0.82 -4.04
CA LEU A 44 -1.32 0.19 -4.57
C LEU A 44 0.03 -0.48 -4.85
N CYS A 45 0.34 -0.70 -6.13
CA CYS A 45 1.52 -1.43 -6.55
C CYS A 45 2.64 -0.47 -7.00
N LYS A 46 3.80 -0.60 -6.37
CA LYS A 46 5.04 0.09 -6.76
C LYS A 46 5.98 -0.90 -7.45
N VAL A 47 6.39 -0.56 -8.66
CA VAL A 47 7.24 -1.42 -9.49
C VAL A 47 8.68 -0.91 -9.49
N LEU A 48 9.60 -1.75 -9.02
CA LEU A 48 11.02 -1.43 -8.94
C LEU A 48 11.85 -2.57 -9.48
N PHE A 49 12.77 -2.31 -10.42
CA PHE A 49 13.68 -3.36 -10.86
C PHE A 49 14.57 -3.86 -9.71
N ASN A 50 15.09 -2.93 -8.91
CA ASN A 50 15.76 -3.22 -7.64
C ASN A 50 14.91 -2.70 -6.48
N ILE A 51 14.46 -3.58 -5.58
CA ILE A 51 13.61 -3.22 -4.44
C ILE A 51 14.34 -2.34 -3.40
N ASP A 52 15.67 -2.39 -3.35
CA ASP A 52 16.50 -1.51 -2.50
C ASP A 52 16.57 -0.07 -3.02
N GLY A 53 15.97 0.20 -4.18
CA GLY A 53 15.77 1.54 -4.72
C GLY A 53 14.52 2.24 -4.16
N LEU A 54 13.72 1.56 -3.33
CA LEU A 54 12.62 2.22 -2.62
C LEU A 54 13.21 3.23 -1.63
N ASN A 55 12.67 4.44 -1.61
CA ASN A 55 13.05 5.44 -0.62
C ASN A 55 11.99 5.52 0.49
N GLU A 56 12.39 6.00 1.65
CA GLU A 56 11.55 6.07 2.84
C GLU A 56 10.34 6.99 2.65
N GLU A 57 10.52 8.13 1.98
CA GLU A 57 9.45 9.10 1.72
C GLU A 57 8.33 8.49 0.85
N THR A 58 8.69 7.82 -0.24
CA THR A 58 7.80 7.06 -1.12
C THR A 58 7.08 5.99 -0.34
N ALA A 59 7.80 5.21 0.47
CA ALA A 59 7.20 4.13 1.24
C ALA A 59 6.20 4.67 2.27
N ARG A 60 6.57 5.72 2.99
CA ARG A 60 5.70 6.38 3.95
C ARG A 60 4.44 6.94 3.27
N GLU A 61 4.58 7.63 2.15
CA GLU A 61 3.43 8.12 1.37
C GLU A 61 2.54 6.96 0.88
N MET A 62 3.12 5.88 0.36
CA MET A 62 2.35 4.69 -0.04
C MET A 62 1.56 4.08 1.13
N LYS A 63 2.17 3.99 2.32
CA LYS A 63 1.49 3.47 3.52
C LYS A 63 0.28 4.33 3.88
N TYR A 64 0.44 5.64 3.90
CA TYR A 64 -0.68 6.54 4.18
C TYR A 64 -1.75 6.50 3.09
N LEU A 65 -1.37 6.47 1.81
CA LEU A 65 -2.35 6.35 0.72
C LEU A 65 -3.16 5.06 0.85
N ALA A 66 -2.51 3.94 1.15
CA ALA A 66 -3.18 2.67 1.37
C ALA A 66 -4.16 2.77 2.56
N GLU A 67 -3.75 3.41 3.66
CA GLU A 67 -4.61 3.63 4.83
C GLU A 67 -5.81 4.54 4.51
N TYR A 68 -5.60 5.67 3.81
CA TYR A 68 -6.65 6.62 3.43
C TYR A 68 -7.61 6.07 2.37
N LEU A 69 -7.18 5.09 1.58
CA LEU A 69 -8.02 4.45 0.58
C LEU A 69 -8.59 3.09 1.02
N GLY A 70 -8.24 2.61 2.21
CA GLY A 70 -8.67 1.29 2.70
C GLY A 70 -8.07 0.13 1.90
N GLY A 71 -6.88 0.30 1.33
CA GLY A 71 -6.18 -0.69 0.54
C GLY A 71 -4.84 -1.15 1.15
N SER A 72 -4.07 -1.85 0.33
CA SER A 72 -2.78 -2.43 0.69
C SER A 72 -1.68 -1.89 -0.22
N ALA A 73 -0.54 -1.52 0.37
CA ALA A 73 0.66 -1.12 -0.37
C ALA A 73 1.58 -2.33 -0.57
N ILE A 74 1.99 -2.57 -1.81
CA ILE A 74 2.97 -3.62 -2.14
C ILE A 74 4.03 -3.11 -3.11
N VAL A 75 5.22 -3.71 -3.02
CA VAL A 75 6.30 -3.52 -3.99
C VAL A 75 6.47 -4.81 -4.77
N VAL A 76 6.58 -4.69 -6.09
CA VAL A 76 6.93 -5.83 -6.94
C VAL A 76 8.23 -5.49 -7.66
N GLY A 77 9.18 -6.42 -7.60
CA GLY A 77 10.49 -6.24 -8.18
C GLY A 77 11.13 -7.49 -8.74
N ALA A 78 12.33 -7.32 -9.29
CA ALA A 78 13.09 -8.42 -9.88
C ALA A 78 14.26 -8.87 -8.98
N LYS A 79 14.91 -7.91 -8.30
CA LYS A 79 16.11 -8.19 -7.51
C LYS A 79 16.30 -7.27 -6.32
N THR A 80 17.20 -7.68 -5.42
CA THR A 80 17.91 -6.81 -4.49
C THR A 80 19.20 -6.28 -5.15
N ARG A 81 20.05 -5.59 -4.37
CA ARG A 81 21.42 -5.24 -4.79
C ARG A 81 22.26 -6.47 -5.13
N ASP A 82 22.09 -7.54 -4.38
CA ASP A 82 23.03 -8.68 -4.36
C ASP A 82 22.53 -9.87 -5.18
N GLN A 83 21.21 -10.10 -5.22
CA GLN A 83 20.63 -11.30 -5.83
C GLN A 83 19.24 -11.05 -6.42
N MET A 84 18.78 -11.97 -7.28
CA MET A 84 17.38 -12.01 -7.71
C MET A 84 16.47 -12.29 -6.52
N LEU A 85 15.23 -11.80 -6.57
CA LEU A 85 14.22 -12.21 -5.60
C LEU A 85 13.89 -13.68 -5.81
N GLU A 86 13.85 -14.43 -4.73
CA GLU A 86 13.41 -15.82 -4.74
C GLU A 86 11.89 -15.88 -4.80
N ASP A 87 11.39 -16.89 -5.50
CA ASP A 87 9.96 -17.15 -5.63
C ASP A 87 9.42 -17.73 -4.33
N SER A 88 8.15 -17.44 -4.02
CA SER A 88 7.51 -17.77 -2.73
C SER A 88 8.16 -17.14 -1.48
N VAL A 89 9.13 -16.24 -1.66
CA VAL A 89 9.77 -15.48 -0.57
C VAL A 89 9.29 -14.02 -0.57
N VAL A 90 8.97 -13.54 0.62
CA VAL A 90 8.58 -12.14 0.86
C VAL A 90 9.73 -11.35 1.45
N TYR A 91 9.99 -10.18 0.87
CA TYR A 91 10.98 -9.22 1.36
C TYR A 91 10.26 -8.04 2.01
N MET A 92 10.97 -7.25 2.81
CA MET A 92 10.38 -6.08 3.45
C MET A 92 11.29 -4.85 3.32
N ARG A 93 10.71 -3.71 2.95
CA ARG A 93 11.39 -2.41 2.90
C ARG A 93 10.46 -1.35 3.48
N TYR A 94 10.90 -0.66 4.52
CA TYR A 94 10.12 0.39 5.20
C TYR A 94 8.69 -0.06 5.59
N ASP A 95 8.56 -1.30 6.07
CA ASP A 95 7.30 -2.00 6.43
C ASP A 95 6.35 -2.32 5.28
N ILE A 96 6.78 -2.13 4.04
CA ILE A 96 6.06 -2.56 2.84
C ILE A 96 6.65 -3.89 2.38
N LEU A 97 5.78 -4.85 2.04
CA LEU A 97 6.22 -6.11 1.47
C LEU A 97 6.66 -5.92 0.03
N ALA A 98 7.76 -6.58 -0.30
CA ALA A 98 8.33 -6.65 -1.62
C ALA A 98 8.36 -8.11 -2.10
N LEU A 99 7.89 -8.36 -3.31
CA LEU A 99 7.74 -9.71 -3.87
C LEU A 99 8.23 -9.79 -5.32
N SER A 100 8.55 -11.00 -5.76
CA SER A 100 8.79 -11.29 -7.19
C SER A 100 7.47 -11.32 -7.95
N VAL A 101 7.55 -11.24 -9.29
CA VAL A 101 6.37 -11.40 -10.15
C VAL A 101 5.78 -12.80 -10.03
N GLN A 102 6.62 -13.82 -9.84
CA GLN A 102 6.16 -15.19 -9.66
C GLN A 102 5.37 -15.32 -8.36
N THR A 103 5.90 -14.80 -7.24
CA THR A 103 5.17 -14.80 -5.96
C THR A 103 3.84 -14.04 -6.05
N LEU A 104 3.77 -12.96 -6.85
CA LEU A 104 2.52 -12.24 -7.13
C LEU A 104 1.52 -13.14 -7.87
N HIS A 105 1.99 -13.87 -8.88
CA HIS A 105 1.19 -14.81 -9.67
C HIS A 105 0.66 -15.95 -8.79
N ASP A 106 1.55 -16.58 -8.03
CA ASP A 106 1.22 -17.69 -7.15
C ASP A 106 0.14 -17.27 -6.14
N TYR A 107 0.27 -16.07 -5.55
CA TYR A 107 -0.71 -15.56 -4.60
C TYR A 107 -2.07 -15.27 -5.24
N PHE A 108 -2.12 -14.50 -6.34
CA PHE A 108 -3.39 -13.99 -6.87
C PHE A 108 -4.07 -14.89 -7.91
N VAL A 109 -3.30 -15.71 -8.62
CA VAL A 109 -3.81 -16.58 -9.69
C VAL A 109 -3.94 -18.02 -9.19
N GLU A 110 -2.88 -18.56 -8.58
CA GLU A 110 -2.87 -19.95 -8.10
C GLU A 110 -3.44 -20.10 -6.68
N ASN A 111 -3.66 -18.99 -5.96
CA ASN A 111 -4.10 -18.95 -4.57
C ASN A 111 -3.13 -19.65 -3.60
N ILE A 112 -1.82 -19.55 -3.88
CA ILE A 112 -0.74 -20.12 -3.08
C ILE A 112 -0.06 -18.98 -2.30
N PRO A 113 -0.30 -18.85 -0.99
CA PRO A 113 0.31 -17.80 -0.19
C PRO A 113 1.78 -18.11 0.13
N PRO A 114 2.66 -17.10 0.17
CA PRO A 114 4.04 -17.31 0.58
C PRO A 114 4.12 -17.62 2.08
N LEU A 115 5.02 -18.53 2.46
CA LEU A 115 5.28 -18.91 3.85
C LEU A 115 6.58 -18.31 4.39
N VAL A 116 7.47 -17.90 3.50
CA VAL A 116 8.85 -17.54 3.81
C VAL A 116 9.05 -16.03 3.71
N SER A 117 9.76 -15.46 4.68
CA SER A 117 10.20 -14.07 4.69
C SER A 117 11.72 -13.97 4.76
N ALA A 118 12.29 -13.04 3.98
CA ALA A 118 13.70 -12.72 4.06
C ALA A 118 13.96 -11.66 5.13
N ALA A 119 14.94 -11.91 6.00
CA ALA A 119 15.40 -10.95 7.01
C ALA A 119 16.93 -11.01 7.16
N PRO A 120 17.55 -10.06 7.89
CA PRO A 120 18.98 -10.17 8.19
C PRO A 120 19.31 -11.54 8.80
N GLY A 121 20.27 -12.24 8.22
CA GLY A 121 20.70 -13.58 8.67
C GLY A 121 20.02 -14.76 7.98
N GLY A 122 19.06 -14.55 7.07
CA GLY A 122 18.55 -15.63 6.21
C GLY A 122 17.03 -15.60 6.00
N LEU A 123 16.49 -16.79 5.73
CA LEU A 123 15.07 -17.04 5.48
C LEU A 123 14.37 -17.51 6.76
N TYR A 124 13.21 -16.93 7.01
CA TYR A 124 12.43 -17.17 8.22
C TYR A 124 10.97 -17.46 7.90
N VAL A 125 10.36 -18.31 8.73
CA VAL A 125 8.98 -18.75 8.62
C VAL A 125 8.27 -18.47 9.94
N ALA A 126 7.05 -17.94 9.88
CA ALA A 126 6.22 -17.74 11.06
C ALA A 126 5.63 -19.09 11.50
N ILE A 127 5.67 -19.40 12.80
CA ILE A 127 5.19 -20.68 13.35
C ILE A 127 3.81 -20.52 14.00
N GLU A 128 2.94 -21.52 13.83
CA GLU A 128 1.75 -21.74 14.64
C GLU A 128 2.10 -22.19 16.07
N GLY A 129 2.37 -21.22 16.95
CA GLY A 129 2.83 -21.46 18.33
C GLY A 129 1.90 -22.35 19.17
N ASP A 130 0.59 -22.17 19.04
CA ASP A 130 -0.40 -22.99 19.76
C ASP A 130 -0.37 -24.45 19.30
N LEU A 131 -0.20 -24.67 17.99
CA LEU A 131 -0.10 -26.01 17.40
C LEU A 131 1.21 -26.69 17.82
N LEU A 132 2.31 -25.95 17.84
CA LEU A 132 3.60 -26.42 18.34
C LEU A 132 3.51 -26.85 19.81
N ARG A 133 2.91 -26.00 20.67
CA ARG A 133 2.74 -26.27 22.09
C ARG A 133 1.92 -27.52 22.34
N LYS A 134 0.82 -27.68 21.59
CA LYS A 134 -0.06 -28.84 21.67
C LYS A 134 0.70 -30.12 21.30
N SER A 135 1.35 -30.13 20.14
CA SER A 135 2.10 -31.29 19.63
C SER A 135 3.24 -31.72 20.55
N ARG A 136 3.98 -30.75 21.10
CA ARG A 136 5.00 -31.02 22.12
C ARG A 136 4.41 -31.67 23.37
N THR A 137 3.28 -31.18 23.84
CA THR A 137 2.64 -31.66 25.08
C THR A 137 2.00 -33.04 24.88
N ASP A 138 1.40 -33.29 23.71
CA ASP A 138 0.81 -34.58 23.35
C ASP A 138 1.87 -35.70 23.31
N GLN A 139 3.11 -35.36 22.93
CA GLN A 139 4.26 -36.28 23.00
C GLN A 139 5.01 -36.24 24.35
N SER A 140 4.44 -35.60 25.38
CA SER A 140 5.03 -35.46 26.73
C SER A 140 6.46 -34.89 26.76
N MET A 141 6.82 -34.05 25.78
CA MET A 141 8.16 -33.48 25.67
C MET A 141 8.28 -32.20 26.51
N SER A 142 9.40 -32.08 27.24
CA SER A 142 9.73 -30.81 27.90
C SER A 142 10.28 -29.79 26.88
N LEU A 143 10.14 -28.49 27.19
CA LEU A 143 10.74 -27.42 26.37
C LEU A 143 12.24 -27.61 26.16
N GLY A 144 12.96 -28.12 27.17
CA GLY A 144 14.39 -28.38 27.08
C GLY A 144 14.74 -29.56 26.17
N THR A 145 13.86 -30.58 26.13
CA THR A 145 14.04 -31.75 25.24
C THR A 145 13.89 -31.31 23.79
N LEU A 146 12.81 -30.60 23.47
CA LEU A 146 12.59 -30.09 22.11
C LEU A 146 13.70 -29.12 21.66
N ALA A 147 14.09 -28.21 22.55
CA ALA A 147 15.18 -27.29 22.30
C ALA A 147 16.50 -28.01 21.95
N SER A 148 16.82 -29.09 22.66
CA SER A 148 18.03 -29.88 22.42
C SER A 148 17.98 -30.64 21.08
N MET A 149 16.81 -31.13 20.68
CA MET A 149 16.63 -31.84 19.41
C MET A 149 16.79 -30.92 18.20
N VAL A 150 16.29 -29.68 18.30
CA VAL A 150 16.29 -28.69 17.21
C VAL A 150 17.54 -27.78 17.24
N GLY A 151 18.39 -27.93 18.26
CA GLY A 151 19.62 -27.15 18.39
C GLY A 151 19.42 -25.68 18.75
N VAL A 152 18.33 -25.35 19.46
CA VAL A 152 18.01 -23.98 19.90
C VAL A 152 17.94 -23.89 21.42
N SER A 153 17.84 -22.68 21.98
CA SER A 153 17.69 -22.53 23.43
C SER A 153 16.26 -22.80 23.89
N ARG A 154 16.10 -23.29 25.13
CA ARG A 154 14.77 -23.46 25.77
C ARG A 154 13.90 -22.19 25.68
N ARG A 155 14.52 -21.01 25.84
CA ARG A 155 13.84 -19.71 25.72
C ARG A 155 13.29 -19.46 24.31
N THR A 156 13.96 -19.99 23.28
CA THR A 156 13.55 -19.83 21.88
C THR A 156 12.29 -20.64 21.59
N ILE A 157 12.25 -21.91 22.01
CA ILE A 157 11.02 -22.73 21.92
C ILE A 157 9.85 -22.06 22.66
N SER A 158 10.09 -21.54 23.87
CA SER A 158 9.06 -20.79 24.61
C SER A 158 8.49 -19.62 23.81
N LYS A 159 9.35 -18.89 23.09
CA LYS A 159 8.93 -17.77 22.24
C LYS A 159 8.20 -18.20 20.98
N TYR A 160 8.57 -19.34 20.39
CA TYR A 160 7.80 -19.92 19.28
C TYR A 160 6.38 -20.26 19.73
N GLU A 161 6.23 -20.86 20.90
CA GLU A 161 4.93 -21.24 21.46
C GLU A 161 4.08 -20.03 21.91
N GLU A 162 4.67 -19.06 22.61
CA GLU A 162 3.93 -17.98 23.27
C GLU A 162 3.81 -16.70 22.44
N GLU A 163 4.88 -16.31 21.73
CA GLU A 163 4.95 -15.05 20.99
C GLU A 163 4.67 -15.23 19.49
N GLY A 164 4.66 -16.48 18.99
CA GLY A 164 4.56 -16.80 17.57
C GLY A 164 5.73 -16.23 16.76
N MET A 165 6.94 -16.28 17.35
CA MET A 165 8.15 -15.73 16.76
C MET A 165 8.57 -16.48 15.48
N ASP A 166 9.08 -15.75 14.49
CA ASP A 166 9.63 -16.33 13.27
C ASP A 166 10.87 -17.20 13.59
N ALA A 167 10.98 -18.36 12.95
CA ALA A 167 12.13 -19.27 13.05
C ALA A 167 12.82 -19.41 11.69
N SER A 168 14.07 -19.87 11.67
CA SER A 168 14.72 -20.19 10.39
C SER A 168 14.00 -21.34 9.70
N ILE A 169 14.05 -21.38 8.38
CA ILE A 169 13.43 -22.46 7.59
C ILE A 169 13.89 -23.84 8.05
N ASP A 170 15.19 -24.02 8.32
CA ASP A 170 15.76 -25.30 8.78
C ASP A 170 15.15 -25.75 10.12
N VAL A 171 14.91 -24.81 11.03
CA VAL A 171 14.29 -25.10 12.34
C VAL A 171 12.83 -25.50 12.17
N VAL A 172 12.08 -24.84 11.28
CA VAL A 172 10.69 -25.21 11.00
C VAL A 172 10.62 -26.59 10.39
N LEU A 173 11.42 -26.89 9.36
CA LEU A 173 11.46 -28.21 8.73
C LEU A 173 11.79 -29.31 9.74
N GLN A 174 12.75 -29.09 10.64
CA GLN A 174 13.05 -30.05 11.71
C GLN A 174 11.87 -30.25 12.68
N LEU A 175 11.16 -29.19 13.04
CA LEU A 175 9.98 -29.30 13.89
C LEU A 175 8.86 -30.06 13.20
N GLU A 176 8.61 -29.77 11.92
CA GLU A 176 7.61 -30.46 11.11
C GLU A 176 7.96 -31.95 10.92
N ASP A 177 9.25 -32.28 10.73
CA ASP A 177 9.73 -33.67 10.66
C ASP A 177 9.54 -34.43 11.99
N ILE A 178 9.79 -33.78 13.13
CA ILE A 178 9.63 -34.38 14.47
C ILE A 178 8.16 -34.70 14.75
N PHE A 179 7.26 -33.76 14.43
CA PHE A 179 5.85 -33.85 14.81
C PHE A 179 4.94 -34.39 13.70
N GLY A 180 5.40 -34.44 12.45
CA GLY A 180 4.62 -34.87 11.28
C GLY A 180 3.43 -33.96 10.97
N ILE A 181 3.57 -32.66 11.21
CA ILE A 181 2.50 -31.65 11.02
C ILE A 181 3.05 -30.41 10.33
N GLU A 182 2.16 -29.66 9.67
CA GLU A 182 2.47 -28.34 9.11
C GLU A 182 2.39 -27.28 10.22
N LEU A 183 3.50 -26.61 10.48
CA LEU A 183 3.64 -25.56 11.48
C LEU A 183 3.77 -24.17 10.85
N ALA A 184 4.12 -24.10 9.56
CA ALA A 184 4.30 -22.86 8.84
C ALA A 184 2.98 -22.07 8.68
N ARG A 185 2.99 -20.81 9.14
CA ARG A 185 1.86 -19.88 8.97
C ARG A 185 2.02 -19.08 7.67
N PRO A 186 0.97 -19.00 6.82
CA PRO A 186 0.97 -18.16 5.64
C PRO A 186 1.17 -16.67 5.93
N ILE A 187 1.90 -15.99 5.05
CA ILE A 187 2.08 -14.54 5.09
C ILE A 187 0.95 -13.87 4.32
N ASP A 188 0.16 -13.09 5.02
CA ASP A 188 -0.85 -12.24 4.40
C ASP A 188 -0.21 -10.98 3.78
N ILE A 189 -0.14 -10.96 2.46
CA ILE A 189 0.42 -9.83 1.71
C ILE A 189 -0.52 -8.62 1.65
N LEU A 190 -1.83 -8.84 1.84
CA LEU A 190 -2.86 -7.81 1.78
C LEU A 190 -3.02 -7.08 3.11
N LYS A 191 -2.50 -7.63 4.20
CA LYS A 191 -2.63 -7.02 5.52
C LYS A 191 -2.05 -5.59 5.55
N SER A 192 -2.84 -4.64 6.08
CA SER A 192 -2.44 -3.23 6.22
C SER A 192 -1.11 -3.11 6.96
N CYS A 193 -0.20 -2.28 6.43
CA CYS A 193 1.15 -2.09 6.94
C CYS A 193 1.19 -1.70 8.43
N GLY A 194 0.16 -1.01 8.95
CA GLY A 194 0.07 -0.61 10.37
C GLY A 194 -0.29 -1.73 11.36
N SER A 195 -0.74 -2.89 10.86
CA SER A 195 -1.20 -4.02 11.69
C SER A 195 -0.16 -5.15 11.82
N ARG A 196 1.00 -5.01 11.18
CA ARG A 196 2.13 -5.91 11.36
C ARG A 196 2.83 -5.54 12.65
N LYS A 197 3.05 -6.53 13.55
CA LYS A 197 3.78 -6.28 14.80
C LYS A 197 5.14 -5.68 14.42
N PRO A 198 5.48 -4.47 14.90
CA PRO A 198 6.79 -3.90 14.63
C PRO A 198 7.85 -4.86 15.16
N ARG A 199 8.78 -5.30 14.29
CA ARG A 199 10.00 -5.96 14.76
C ARG A 199 10.72 -4.92 15.61
N LYS A 200 10.78 -5.14 16.93
CA LYS A 200 11.32 -4.19 17.91
C LYS A 200 12.64 -3.56 17.43
N LYS A 201 12.55 -2.28 17.03
CA LYS A 201 13.51 -1.19 17.25
C LYS A 201 12.91 0.11 16.71
N ALA A 202 12.17 0.79 17.56
CA ALA A 202 12.11 2.24 17.75
C ALA A 202 10.99 2.49 18.76
N GLU A 203 11.28 3.34 19.75
CA GLU A 203 10.24 3.93 20.60
C GLU A 203 9.23 4.64 19.70
N PRO A 204 7.95 4.79 20.12
CA PRO A 204 7.03 5.65 19.40
C PRO A 204 7.56 7.08 19.51
N GLU A 205 8.32 7.53 18.52
CA GLU A 205 8.46 8.96 18.28
C GLU A 205 7.05 9.45 18.00
N LYS A 206 6.48 10.16 18.98
CA LYS A 206 5.38 11.08 18.73
C LYS A 206 5.96 12.12 17.76
N GLU A 207 5.85 11.85 16.46
CA GLU A 207 6.11 12.86 15.45
C GLU A 207 4.99 13.90 15.57
N GLU A 208 5.25 14.94 16.36
CA GLU A 208 4.55 16.20 16.17
C GLU A 208 4.73 16.64 14.71
N PRO A 209 3.69 17.14 14.03
CA PRO A 209 3.86 17.68 12.69
C PRO A 209 4.89 18.80 12.78
N GLN A 210 6.09 18.58 12.23
CA GLN A 210 7.07 19.65 12.08
C GLN A 210 6.50 20.64 11.06
N VAL A 211 5.73 21.61 11.54
CA VAL A 211 5.31 22.79 10.80
C VAL A 211 6.58 23.59 10.54
N LYS A 212 7.26 23.29 9.42
CA LYS A 212 8.25 24.19 8.87
C LYS A 212 7.51 25.47 8.51
N HIS A 213 7.72 26.53 9.31
CA HIS A 213 7.34 27.89 8.96
C HIS A 213 8.12 28.31 7.71
N ASN A 214 7.56 27.96 6.55
CA ASN A 214 7.88 28.53 5.27
C ASN A 214 6.60 29.20 4.76
N VAL A 215 6.76 30.36 4.13
CA VAL A 215 5.72 31.16 3.46
C VAL A 215 4.64 30.24 2.87
N LEU A 216 3.39 30.36 3.32
CA LEU A 216 2.24 29.57 2.84
C LEU A 216 2.21 29.62 1.31
N LEU A 217 2.48 28.50 0.66
CA LEU A 217 2.32 28.42 -0.78
C LEU A 217 0.83 28.58 -1.10
N PRO A 218 0.46 29.14 -2.28
CA PRO A 218 -0.95 29.25 -2.67
C PRO A 218 -1.70 27.90 -2.65
N GLU A 219 -0.97 26.79 -2.82
CA GLU A 219 -1.45 25.42 -2.70
C GLU A 219 -1.84 25.05 -1.27
N ASP A 220 -1.07 25.48 -0.27
CA ASP A 220 -1.32 25.18 1.15
C ASP A 220 -2.60 25.87 1.65
N LEU A 221 -2.92 27.05 1.11
CA LEU A 221 -4.17 27.74 1.39
C LEU A 221 -5.39 26.93 0.93
N ILE A 222 -5.28 26.26 -0.22
CA ILE A 222 -6.38 25.45 -0.77
C ILE A 222 -6.59 24.20 0.09
N LEU A 223 -5.50 23.55 0.51
CA LEU A 223 -5.59 22.40 1.41
C LEU A 223 -6.19 22.77 2.76
N ASN A 224 -5.83 23.95 3.29
CA ASN A 224 -6.45 24.48 4.50
C ASN A 224 -7.95 24.74 4.31
N THR A 225 -8.38 25.29 3.17
CA THR A 225 -9.82 25.45 2.87
C THR A 225 -10.55 24.11 2.94
N ILE A 226 -10.02 23.07 2.32
CA ILE A 226 -10.64 21.73 2.34
C ILE A 226 -10.68 21.17 3.77
N SER A 227 -9.63 21.41 4.57
CA SER A 227 -9.61 21.00 5.97
C SER A 227 -10.66 21.75 6.81
N MET A 228 -10.87 23.05 6.56
CA MET A 228 -11.91 23.84 7.23
C MET A 228 -13.34 23.38 6.89
N LEU A 229 -13.55 22.74 5.73
CA LEU A 229 -14.83 22.12 5.36
C LEU A 229 -15.13 20.84 6.15
N GLY A 230 -14.19 20.36 6.98
CA GLY A 230 -14.37 19.19 7.84
C GLY A 230 -13.67 17.92 7.34
N TYR A 231 -12.92 17.99 6.24
CA TYR A 231 -12.12 16.86 5.77
C TYR A 231 -10.81 16.73 6.57
N ASP A 232 -10.41 15.48 6.82
CA ASP A 232 -9.05 15.15 7.19
C ASP A 232 -8.19 15.12 5.93
N VAL A 233 -7.23 16.04 5.82
CA VAL A 233 -6.45 16.29 4.60
C VAL A 233 -5.01 15.85 4.78
N LEU A 234 -4.58 14.90 3.96
CA LEU A 234 -3.20 14.47 3.86
C LEU A 234 -2.57 15.01 2.57
N PRO A 235 -1.57 15.91 2.66
CA PRO A 235 -0.82 16.34 1.49
C PRO A 235 0.07 15.21 0.95
N THR A 236 0.20 15.15 -0.38
CA THR A 236 1.02 14.18 -1.09
C THR A 236 2.04 14.90 -1.96
N ALA A 237 3.29 14.46 -1.88
CA ALA A 237 4.41 15.01 -2.64
C ALA A 237 4.70 14.18 -3.89
N GLN A 238 4.40 12.88 -3.86
CA GLN A 238 4.77 11.93 -4.91
C GLN A 238 3.57 11.28 -5.58
N ALA A 239 2.34 11.62 -5.21
CA ALA A 239 1.15 11.12 -5.89
C ALA A 239 0.81 11.99 -7.13
N PRO A 240 0.00 11.48 -8.08
CA PRO A 240 -0.46 12.28 -9.21
C PRO A 240 -1.42 13.41 -8.80
N PHE A 241 -1.93 13.37 -7.57
CA PHE A 241 -2.70 14.40 -6.88
C PHE A 241 -1.85 15.08 -5.79
N LYS A 242 -2.27 16.26 -5.33
CA LYS A 242 -1.56 17.06 -4.32
C LYS A 242 -2.00 16.75 -2.90
N ALA A 243 -3.22 16.24 -2.72
CA ALA A 243 -3.70 15.77 -1.44
C ALA A 243 -4.77 14.68 -1.60
N ILE A 244 -4.94 13.90 -0.55
CA ILE A 244 -6.08 13.03 -0.33
C ILE A 244 -6.84 13.54 0.89
N SER A 245 -8.15 13.65 0.77
CA SER A 245 -9.03 14.21 1.79
C SER A 245 -10.11 13.20 2.13
N ARG A 246 -10.32 12.92 3.42
CA ARG A 246 -11.30 11.93 3.89
C ARG A 246 -12.29 12.59 4.85
N ASP A 247 -13.57 12.33 4.62
CA ASP A 247 -14.64 12.52 5.60
C ASP A 247 -15.26 11.15 5.92
N LYS A 248 -16.23 11.10 6.84
CA LYS A 248 -16.92 9.87 7.26
C LYS A 248 -17.60 9.13 6.11
N SER A 249 -18.02 9.83 5.06
CA SER A 249 -18.81 9.30 3.95
C SER A 249 -18.03 9.16 2.64
N SER A 250 -16.91 9.86 2.48
CA SER A 250 -16.26 9.98 1.17
C SER A 250 -14.76 10.24 1.27
N VAL A 251 -14.06 9.91 0.19
CA VAL A 251 -12.65 10.23 -0.01
C VAL A 251 -12.49 10.98 -1.33
N ILE A 252 -11.76 12.09 -1.29
CA ILE A 252 -11.53 12.98 -2.42
C ILE A 252 -10.03 13.01 -2.75
N LEU A 253 -9.70 12.80 -4.02
CA LEU A 253 -8.37 13.04 -4.58
C LEU A 253 -8.32 14.46 -5.13
N THR A 254 -7.42 15.28 -4.58
CA THR A 254 -7.35 16.71 -4.91
C THR A 254 -6.06 17.04 -5.65
N GLY A 255 -6.18 17.50 -6.89
CA GLY A 255 -5.11 18.10 -7.68
C GLY A 255 -5.12 19.62 -7.54
N VAL A 256 -3.94 20.26 -7.58
CA VAL A 256 -3.82 21.71 -7.57
C VAL A 256 -2.79 22.11 -8.63
N SER A 257 -3.14 23.06 -9.51
CA SER A 257 -2.22 23.64 -10.50
C SER A 257 -2.83 24.88 -11.16
N GLU A 258 -2.02 25.67 -11.83
CA GLU A 258 -2.47 26.59 -12.88
C GLU A 258 -2.95 25.81 -14.13
N PHE A 259 -3.92 26.35 -14.87
CA PHE A 259 -4.51 25.68 -16.03
C PHE A 259 -3.51 25.57 -17.19
N ASN A 260 -3.15 24.35 -17.57
CA ASN A 260 -2.29 24.06 -18.72
C ASN A 260 -2.60 22.67 -19.30
N THR A 261 -1.92 22.28 -20.38
CA THR A 261 -2.13 20.97 -21.02
C THR A 261 -1.72 19.78 -20.14
N THR A 262 -0.84 20.00 -19.15
CA THR A 262 -0.45 18.98 -18.17
C THR A 262 -1.54 18.70 -17.15
N VAL A 263 -2.38 19.70 -16.83
CA VAL A 263 -3.57 19.52 -15.97
C VAL A 263 -4.52 18.51 -16.56
N ILE A 264 -4.79 18.59 -17.88
CA ILE A 264 -5.69 17.64 -18.56
C ILE A 264 -5.15 16.21 -18.43
N LYS A 265 -3.85 16.00 -18.67
CA LYS A 265 -3.22 14.67 -18.52
C LYS A 265 -3.27 14.15 -17.07
N ARG A 266 -3.04 15.04 -16.08
CA ARG A 266 -3.15 14.67 -14.67
C ARG A 266 -4.59 14.36 -14.28
N ALA A 267 -5.56 15.11 -14.80
CA ALA A 267 -6.97 14.88 -14.56
C ALA A 267 -7.43 13.52 -15.13
N HIS A 268 -7.02 13.16 -16.36
CA HIS A 268 -7.26 11.81 -16.89
C HIS A 268 -6.70 10.71 -15.97
N LEU A 269 -5.44 10.85 -15.54
CA LEU A 269 -4.83 9.86 -14.63
C LEU A 269 -5.58 9.80 -13.29
N MET A 270 -5.98 10.95 -12.75
CA MET A 270 -6.75 11.02 -11.51
C MET A 270 -8.14 10.40 -11.66
N SER A 271 -8.82 10.58 -12.79
CA SER A 271 -10.10 9.96 -13.14
C SER A 271 -9.98 8.43 -13.17
N SER A 272 -8.93 7.93 -13.83
CA SER A 272 -8.65 6.50 -13.90
C SER A 272 -8.39 5.90 -12.51
N ILE A 273 -7.57 6.57 -11.70
CA ILE A 273 -7.31 6.15 -10.31
C ILE A 273 -8.59 6.19 -9.48
N SER A 274 -9.37 7.28 -9.57
CA SER A 274 -10.56 7.46 -8.76
C SER A 274 -11.64 6.42 -9.05
N CYS A 275 -11.75 6.00 -10.31
CA CYS A 275 -12.63 4.89 -10.70
C CYS A 275 -12.24 3.58 -10.00
N ILE A 276 -10.95 3.26 -9.95
CA ILE A 276 -10.44 2.04 -9.31
C ILE A 276 -10.45 2.14 -7.79
N THR A 277 -10.22 3.32 -7.23
CA THR A 277 -10.24 3.51 -5.78
C THR A 277 -11.63 3.78 -5.22
N GLU A 278 -12.65 3.91 -6.08
CA GLU A 278 -14.02 4.34 -5.72
C GLU A 278 -14.03 5.65 -4.92
N THR A 279 -13.28 6.63 -5.42
CA THR A 279 -13.15 7.95 -4.80
C THR A 279 -13.69 9.05 -5.70
N GLN A 280 -13.90 10.21 -5.11
CA GLN A 280 -14.18 11.44 -5.83
C GLN A 280 -12.87 12.05 -6.32
N SER A 281 -12.87 12.71 -7.48
CA SER A 281 -11.68 13.31 -8.06
C SER A 281 -11.94 14.77 -8.42
N VAL A 282 -11.12 15.65 -7.85
CA VAL A 282 -11.25 17.10 -8.03
C VAL A 282 -9.90 17.68 -8.40
N PHE A 283 -9.91 18.60 -9.35
CA PHE A 283 -8.76 19.38 -9.73
C PHE A 283 -9.04 20.87 -9.56
N ILE A 284 -8.31 21.51 -8.65
CA ILE A 284 -8.49 22.91 -8.30
C ILE A 284 -7.55 23.75 -9.15
N ILE A 285 -8.14 24.69 -9.87
CA ILE A 285 -7.44 25.55 -10.84
C ILE A 285 -7.25 26.95 -10.25
N ASN A 286 -5.99 27.38 -10.20
CA ASN A 286 -5.62 28.76 -9.92
C ASN A 286 -5.75 29.60 -11.20
N GLY A 287 -6.98 30.06 -11.49
CA GLY A 287 -7.29 30.85 -12.68
C GLY A 287 -8.62 30.45 -13.28
N HIS A 288 -8.75 30.66 -14.59
CA HIS A 288 -9.97 30.31 -15.32
C HIS A 288 -9.83 28.98 -16.04
N SER A 289 -10.86 28.15 -15.93
CA SER A 289 -10.96 26.88 -16.67
C SER A 289 -11.93 27.03 -17.84
N LYS A 290 -11.57 26.48 -18.99
CA LYS A 290 -12.50 26.34 -20.13
C LYS A 290 -13.38 25.09 -20.02
N LEU A 291 -12.97 24.13 -19.20
CA LEU A 291 -13.59 22.83 -19.05
C LEU A 291 -14.17 22.70 -17.64
N LYS A 292 -15.33 22.07 -17.51
CA LYS A 292 -15.98 21.79 -16.21
C LYS A 292 -15.52 20.46 -15.62
N SER A 293 -15.24 19.47 -16.47
CA SER A 293 -14.79 18.14 -16.06
C SER A 293 -13.89 17.52 -17.15
N VAL A 294 -13.09 16.56 -16.74
CA VAL A 294 -12.31 15.67 -17.61
C VAL A 294 -12.61 14.25 -17.12
N GLU A 295 -13.43 13.52 -17.88
CA GLU A 295 -13.98 12.22 -17.46
C GLU A 295 -14.62 12.32 -16.05
N ASN A 296 -14.15 11.55 -15.08
CA ASN A 296 -14.67 11.55 -13.71
C ASN A 296 -14.01 12.60 -12.80
N THR A 297 -13.04 13.38 -13.31
CA THR A 297 -12.37 14.44 -12.55
C THR A 297 -13.03 15.79 -12.79
N VAL A 298 -13.58 16.38 -11.73
CA VAL A 298 -14.22 17.69 -11.78
C VAL A 298 -13.18 18.79 -11.66
N LEU A 299 -13.27 19.81 -12.52
CA LEU A 299 -12.43 20.99 -12.47
C LEU A 299 -13.15 22.09 -11.69
N ILE A 300 -12.51 22.64 -10.67
CA ILE A 300 -13.08 23.67 -9.79
C ILE A 300 -12.14 24.88 -9.80
N GLU A 301 -12.66 26.06 -10.11
CA GLU A 301 -11.87 27.28 -9.96
C GLU A 301 -11.76 27.63 -8.47
N LYS A 302 -10.62 28.20 -8.06
CA LYS A 302 -10.44 28.62 -6.64
C LYS A 302 -11.59 29.49 -6.11
N LYS A 303 -12.11 30.41 -6.94
CA LYS A 303 -13.23 31.30 -6.58
C LYS A 303 -14.56 30.57 -6.37
N GLU A 304 -14.72 29.38 -6.94
CA GLU A 304 -15.90 28.54 -6.76
C GLU A 304 -15.78 27.76 -5.45
N LEU A 305 -14.58 27.24 -5.15
CA LEU A 305 -14.29 26.59 -3.88
C LEU A 305 -14.51 27.52 -2.68
N ASP A 306 -14.13 28.79 -2.79
CA ASP A 306 -14.29 29.79 -1.73
C ASP A 306 -15.78 30.09 -1.39
N LYS A 307 -16.73 29.66 -2.22
CA LYS A 307 -18.17 29.84 -1.98
C LYS A 307 -18.79 28.65 -1.24
N ILE A 308 -18.10 27.51 -1.22
CA ILE A 308 -18.58 26.28 -0.61
C ILE A 308 -18.33 26.36 0.89
N SER A 309 -19.35 26.03 1.68
CA SER A 309 -19.38 26.26 3.11
C SER A 309 -19.17 24.99 3.94
N ASP A 310 -19.52 23.82 3.41
CA ASP A 310 -19.38 22.53 4.11
C ASP A 310 -19.00 21.35 3.19
N SER A 311 -18.72 20.19 3.81
CA SER A 311 -18.29 18.99 3.09
C SER A 311 -19.37 18.38 2.20
N GLN A 312 -20.65 18.57 2.54
CA GLN A 312 -21.78 18.02 1.81
C GLN A 312 -22.06 18.83 0.55
N GLU A 313 -22.03 20.16 0.64
CA GLU A 313 -22.13 21.08 -0.50
C GLU A 313 -21.00 20.83 -1.50
N LEU A 314 -19.78 20.53 -1.03
CA LEU A 314 -18.68 20.15 -1.91
C LEU A 314 -18.99 18.85 -2.69
N LEU A 315 -19.56 17.84 -2.03
CA LEU A 315 -19.90 16.57 -2.68
C LEU A 315 -21.02 16.75 -3.69
N GLU A 316 -22.08 17.47 -3.34
CA GLU A 316 -23.20 17.78 -4.23
C GLU A 316 -22.70 18.52 -5.48
N PHE A 317 -21.82 19.51 -5.29
CA PHE A 317 -21.20 20.24 -6.39
C PHE A 317 -20.35 19.36 -7.33
N ILE A 318 -19.68 18.35 -6.78
CA ILE A 318 -18.90 17.39 -7.57
C ILE A 318 -19.85 16.51 -8.39
N GLU A 319 -20.92 15.99 -7.79
CA GLU A 319 -21.89 15.12 -8.47
C GLU A 319 -22.64 15.87 -9.59
N GLU A 320 -23.09 17.10 -9.33
CA GLU A 320 -23.74 17.95 -10.36
C GLU A 320 -22.87 18.19 -11.59
N ARG A 321 -21.54 18.24 -11.43
CA ARG A 321 -20.59 18.45 -12.53
C ARG A 321 -20.16 17.16 -13.23
N LYS A 322 -20.35 16.01 -12.58
CA LYS A 322 -20.10 14.69 -13.16
C LYS A 322 -21.22 14.25 -14.07
N GLU A 323 -22.46 14.63 -13.77
CA GLU A 323 -23.58 14.37 -14.67
C GLU A 323 -23.33 15.09 -16.00
N PRO A 324 -23.29 14.37 -17.14
CA PRO A 324 -23.30 15.04 -18.43
C PRO A 324 -24.60 15.82 -18.45
N GLN A 325 -24.52 17.15 -18.63
CA GLN A 325 -25.71 17.89 -19.02
C GLN A 325 -26.18 17.26 -20.33
N SER A 326 -27.23 16.45 -20.23
CA SER A 326 -28.03 16.02 -21.35
C SER A 326 -28.70 17.27 -21.87
N ASP A 327 -27.96 18.03 -22.67
CA ASP A 327 -28.48 19.13 -23.45
C ASP A 327 -29.51 18.53 -24.41
N GLY A 328 -30.78 18.84 -24.15
CA GLY A 328 -31.91 18.61 -25.04
C GLY A 328 -31.98 19.64 -26.16
#